data_AF-A0A7V9EC49-F1
#
_entry.id   AF-A0A7V9EC49-F1
#
_cell.length_a   1.000
_cell.length_b   1.000
_cell.length_c   1.000
_cell.angle_alpha   90.00
_cell.angle_beta   90.00
_cell.angle_gamma   90.00
#
_symmetry.space_group_name_H-M   'P 1'
#
loop_
_entity.id
_entity.type
_entity.pdbx_description
1 polymer ?
#
loop_
_entity_poly.entity_id
_entity_poly.type
_entity_poly.pdbx_seq_one_letter_code
_entity_poly.pdbx_strand_id
1 'polypeptide(L)' 'MRALDAGESFTVTRNGVAVGELTPVQRHRFVSREIALAAFSSAAPVDPARFRADLDRLVDQDPAPRG' A
#
# COMPACT_ATOMS: atom_id res chain seq x y z
N MET A 1 8.43 -12.39 -18.28
CA MET A 1 8.51 -11.34 -17.26
C MET A 1 7.74 -10.06 -17.62
N ARG A 2 7.60 -9.65 -18.89
CA ARG A 2 6.90 -8.39 -19.27
C ARG A 2 5.51 -8.16 -18.66
N ALA A 3 4.67 -9.18 -18.56
CA ALA A 3 3.33 -9.05 -17.95
C ALA A 3 3.40 -8.78 -16.44
N LEU A 4 4.32 -9.46 -15.74
CA LEU A 4 4.65 -9.16 -14.34
C LEU A 4 5.20 -7.74 -14.17
N ASP A 5 6.09 -7.30 -15.07
CA ASP A 5 6.60 -5.92 -15.08
C ASP A 5 5.48 -4.89 -15.33
N ALA A 6 4.44 -5.27 -16.06
CA ALA A 6 3.26 -4.45 -16.36
C ALA A 6 2.22 -4.44 -15.23
N GLY A 7 2.39 -5.24 -14.18
CA GLY A 7 1.51 -5.25 -13.01
C GLY A 7 0.66 -6.52 -12.84
N GLU A 8 0.80 -7.52 -13.71
CA GLU A 8 0.04 -8.77 -13.58
C GLU A 8 0.63 -9.68 -12.50
N SER A 9 -0.24 -10.40 -11.80
CA SER A 9 0.15 -11.37 -10.75
C SER A 9 -0.10 -12.79 -11.21
N PHE A 10 0.75 -13.72 -10.77
CA PHE A 10 0.73 -15.11 -11.23
C PHE A 10 0.77 -16.08 -10.05
N THR A 11 -0.02 -17.14 -10.11
CA THR A 11 0.13 -18.30 -9.22
C THR A 11 1.17 -19.25 -9.80
N VAL A 12 2.20 -19.56 -9.01
CA VAL A 12 3.22 -20.55 -9.37
C VAL A 12 2.73 -21.92 -8.93
N THR A 13 2.72 -22.89 -9.85
CA THR A 13 2.29 -24.27 -9.57
C THR A 13 3.40 -25.28 -9.82
N ARG A 14 3.40 -26.37 -9.07
CA ARG A 14 4.24 -27.55 -9.28
C ARG A 14 3.32 -28.78 -9.36
N ASN A 15 3.29 -29.44 -10.52
CA ASN A 15 2.39 -30.57 -10.78
C ASN A 15 0.90 -30.24 -10.50
N GLY A 16 0.46 -29.04 -10.88
CA GLY A 16 -0.92 -28.57 -10.68
C GLY A 16 -1.25 -28.09 -9.26
N VAL A 17 -0.32 -28.23 -8.30
CA VAL A 17 -0.48 -27.73 -6.93
C VAL A 17 0.13 -26.33 -6.82
N ALA A 18 -0.60 -25.36 -6.30
CA ALA A 18 -0.08 -24.03 -6.02
C ALA A 18 1.04 -24.08 -4.96
N VAL A 19 2.18 -23.48 -5.27
CA VAL A 19 3.36 -23.45 -4.40
C VAL A 19 3.78 -22.04 -4.00
N GLY A 20 3.22 -21.02 -4.65
CA GLY A 20 3.48 -19.62 -4.32
C GLY A 20 2.85 -18.66 -5.30
N GLU A 21 3.10 -17.38 -5.07
CA GLU A 21 2.65 -16.29 -5.93
C GLU A 21 3.83 -15.44 -6.38
N LEU A 22 3.72 -14.91 -7.59
CA LEU A 22 4.63 -13.93 -8.15
C LEU A 22 3.83 -12.66 -8.41
N THR A 23 4.00 -11.69 -7.54
CA THR A 23 3.37 -10.37 -7.62
C THR A 23 4.40 -9.31 -8.02
N PRO A 24 4.01 -8.30 -8.81
CA PRO A 24 4.89 -7.20 -9.12
C PRO A 24 5.30 -6.48 -7.84
N VAL A 25 6.58 -6.10 -7.73
CA VAL A 25 7.03 -5.26 -6.63
C VAL A 25 6.34 -3.90 -6.77
N GLN A 26 5.49 -3.56 -5.80
CA GLN A 26 4.87 -2.24 -5.76
C GLN A 26 5.97 -1.19 -5.53
N ARG A 27 6.40 -0.54 -6.60
CA ARG A 27 7.15 0.70 -6.48
C ARG A 27 6.20 1.73 -5.89
N HIS A 28 6.51 2.23 -4.69
CA HIS A 28 5.88 3.45 -4.19
C HIS A 28 6.01 4.50 -5.30
N ARG A 29 4.90 4.81 -5.96
CA ARG A 29 4.89 5.88 -6.95
C ARG A 29 5.17 7.15 -6.15
N PHE A 30 6.26 7.83 -6.49
CA PHE A 30 6.50 9.15 -5.95
C PHE A 30 5.33 10.05 -6.37
N VAL A 31 4.55 10.49 -5.38
CA VAL A 31 3.51 11.50 -5.58
C VAL A 31 4.13 12.84 -5.21
N SER A 32 4.18 13.76 -6.17
CA SER A 32 4.69 15.09 -5.89
C SER A 32 3.77 15.83 -4.92
N ARG A 33 4.31 16.83 -4.22
CA ARG A 33 3.54 17.65 -3.29
C ARG A 33 2.35 18.31 -4.00
N GLU A 34 2.55 18.75 -5.24
CA GLU A 34 1.53 19.43 -6.05
C GLU A 34 0.37 18.50 -6.36
N ILE A 35 0.65 17.24 -6.75
CA ILE A 35 -0.39 16.24 -7.01
C ILE A 35 -1.16 15.92 -5.72
N ALA A 36 -0.46 15.74 -4.60
CA ALA A 36 -1.10 15.48 -3.32
C ALA A 36 -2.03 16.65 -2.92
N LEU A 37 -1.56 17.88 -2.98
CA LEU A 37 -2.37 19.06 -2.66
C LEU A 37 -3.58 19.22 -3.59
N ALA A 38 -3.41 18.96 -4.89
CA ALA A 38 -4.52 19.00 -5.84
C ALA A 38 -5.58 17.94 -5.52
N ALA A 39 -5.16 16.71 -5.21
CA ALA A 39 -6.06 15.61 -4.88
C ALA A 39 -6.88 15.89 -3.60
N PHE A 40 -6.31 16.60 -2.63
CA PHE A 40 -6.98 16.95 -1.37
C PHE A 40 -7.59 18.35 -1.35
N SER A 41 -7.65 19.05 -2.49
CA SER A 41 -8.12 20.44 -2.56
C SER A 41 -9.58 20.64 -2.09
N SER A 42 -10.42 19.63 -2.24
CA SER A 42 -11.82 19.63 -1.80
C SER A 42 -12.07 18.83 -0.51
N ALA A 43 -11.01 18.30 0.11
CA ALA A 43 -11.15 17.50 1.32
C ALA A 43 -11.52 18.38 2.52
N ALA A 44 -12.27 17.80 3.46
CA ALA A 44 -12.53 18.46 4.73
C ALA A 44 -11.21 18.70 5.51
N PRO A 45 -11.07 19.82 6.23
CA PRO A 45 -9.90 20.07 7.05
C PRO A 45 -9.78 19.01 8.15
N VAL A 46 -8.58 18.49 8.31
CA VAL A 46 -8.25 17.50 9.35
C VAL A 46 -7.59 18.22 10.51
N ASP A 47 -8.08 18.01 11.73
CA ASP A 47 -7.36 18.39 12.94
C ASP A 47 -6.19 17.40 13.14
N PRO A 48 -4.93 17.87 13.02
CA PRO A 48 -3.77 16.99 13.05
C PRO A 48 -3.48 16.40 14.44
N ALA A 49 -3.94 17.04 15.52
CA ALA A 49 -3.76 16.55 16.88
C ALA A 49 -4.80 15.45 17.18
N ARG A 50 -6.06 15.72 16.87
CA ARG A 50 -7.14 14.74 17.04
C ARG A 50 -6.92 13.50 16.19
N PHE A 51 -6.55 13.68 14.93
CA PHE A 51 -6.29 12.56 14.01
C PHE A 51 -5.22 11.61 14.55
N ARG A 52 -4.10 12.16 15.05
CA ARG A 52 -3.03 11.34 15.65
C ARG A 52 -3.50 10.61 16.90
N ALA A 53 -4.20 11.29 17.81
CA ALA A 53 -4.73 10.67 19.01
C ALA A 53 -5.73 9.52 18.73
N ASP A 54 -6.49 9.62 17.63
CA ASP A 54 -7.40 8.54 17.21
C ASP A 54 -6.64 7.35 16.61
N LEU A 55 -5.58 7.59 15.82
CA LEU A 55 -4.72 6.53 15.31
C LEU A 55 -4.00 5.79 16.43
N ASP A 56 -3.37 6.51 17.36
CA ASP A 56 -2.61 5.93 18.47
C ASP A 56 -3.49 5.08 19.40
N ARG A 57 -4.79 5.35 19.45
CA ARG A 57 -5.75 4.59 20.25
C ARG A 57 -6.15 3.27 19.60
N LEU A 58 -6.23 3.23 18.28
CA LEU A 58 -6.87 2.13 17.53
C LEU A 58 -5.86 1.25 16.78
N VAL A 59 -4.72 1.82 16.42
CA VAL A 59 -3.70 1.16 15.60
C VAL A 59 -2.50 0.91 16.48
N ASP A 60 -2.16 -0.36 16.63
CA ASP A 60 -0.88 -0.75 17.22
C ASP A 60 0.23 -0.54 16.19
N GLN A 61 1.09 0.43 16.48
CA GLN A 61 2.15 0.94 15.62
C GLN A 61 3.47 0.15 15.77
N ASP A 62 3.45 -1.03 16.37
CA ASP A 62 4.63 -1.90 16.44
C ASP A 62 5.15 -2.20 15.02
N PRO A 63 6.39 -1.81 14.67
CA PRO A 63 6.97 -2.08 13.37
C PRO A 63 7.32 -3.56 13.16
N ALA A 64 7.20 -4.41 14.19
CA ALA A 64 7.38 -5.85 14.04
C ALA A 64 6.38 -6.43 13.03
N PRO A 65 6.83 -7.25 12.06
CA PRO A 65 5.93 -7.93 11.14
C PRO A 65 4.91 -8.76 11.90
N ARG A 66 3.62 -8.57 11.57
CA ARG A 66 2.56 -9.46 12.03
C ARG A 66 2.63 -10.70 11.15
N GLY A 67 2.84 -11.86 11.79
CA GLY A 67 3.12 -13.15 11.15
C GLY A 67 2.05 -13.64 10.20
#